data_AF-A0A9D9RSJ7-F1
#
_entry.id   AF-A0A9D9RSJ7-F1
#
_cell.length_a   1.000
_cell.length_b   1.000
_cell.length_c   1.000
_cell.angle_alpha   90.00
_cell.angle_beta   90.00
_cell.angle_gamma   90.00
#
_symmetry.space_group_name_H-M   'P 1'
#
loop_
_entity.id
_entity.type
_entity.pdbx_description
1 polymer ?
#
loop_
_entity_poly.entity_id
_entity_poly.type
_entity_poly.pdbx_seq_one_letter_code
_entity_poly.pdbx_strand_id
1 'polypeptide(L)'
;MRSFLDRFILGIPRLYLKQFPYAWIAYIALWTWPPNLSSIFLLVMIVGMSMLQWRHYAWISFMRTAYAPNGGKFYMDRPPIRVDVKNLAVLILVAGVASYFVNSQIRLAPWQVFLIIVGFSLTYRDYKFFGSPTTYVITAEGIGIHFAPGHLDYRLFLKFSEIARIERCGFQKDRGWDCFARFPDLQDGLLLLPKNPKGLTRRIEMLFIVPRDIEKFLEQLPYGFR
;
A
#
# COMPACT_ATOMS: atom_id res chain seq x y z
N MET A 1 0.11 -14.84 -22.82
CA MET A 1 0.92 -15.12 -21.61
C MET A 1 0.90 -14.01 -20.57
N ARG A 2 1.19 -12.74 -20.89
CA ARG A 2 1.25 -11.63 -19.90
C ARG A 2 -0.01 -11.45 -19.05
N SER A 3 -1.19 -11.44 -19.69
CA SER A 3 -2.50 -11.35 -19.00
C SER A 3 -2.81 -12.54 -18.07
N PHE A 4 -2.25 -13.73 -18.33
CA PHE A 4 -2.41 -14.88 -17.45
C PHE A 4 -1.52 -14.75 -16.22
N LEU A 5 -0.25 -14.39 -16.40
CA LEU A 5 0.69 -14.16 -15.30
C LEU A 5 0.23 -13.02 -14.39
N ASP A 6 -0.29 -11.93 -14.96
CA ASP A 6 -0.83 -10.80 -14.19
C ASP A 6 -2.04 -11.25 -13.36
N ARG A 7 -2.94 -12.08 -13.91
CA ARG A 7 -4.06 -12.64 -13.13
C ARG A 7 -3.59 -13.59 -12.03
N PHE A 8 -2.59 -14.41 -12.31
CA PHE A 8 -2.01 -15.32 -11.33
C PHE A 8 -1.40 -14.56 -10.14
N ILE A 9 -0.52 -13.57 -10.38
CA ILE A 9 0.12 -12.79 -9.31
C ILE A 9 -0.90 -11.96 -8.52
N LEU A 10 -1.96 -11.48 -9.18
CA LEU A 10 -3.04 -10.76 -8.52
C LEU A 10 -3.88 -11.66 -7.62
N GLY A 11 -3.97 -12.97 -7.91
CA GLY A 11 -4.70 -13.96 -7.14
C GLY A 11 -4.00 -14.41 -5.84
N ILE A 12 -2.69 -14.25 -5.75
CA ILE A 12 -1.94 -14.56 -4.52
C ILE A 12 -2.30 -13.51 -3.45
N PRO A 13 -2.70 -13.87 -2.22
CA PRO A 13 -2.95 -12.87 -1.17
C PRO A 13 -1.69 -12.11 -0.73
N ARG A 14 -1.81 -10.79 -0.49
CA ARG A 14 -0.67 -9.94 -0.08
C ARG A 14 -0.07 -10.40 1.24
N LEU A 15 -0.91 -10.90 2.15
CA LEU A 15 -0.51 -11.46 3.43
C LEU A 15 0.59 -12.52 3.30
N TYR A 16 0.50 -13.43 2.32
CA TYR A 16 1.52 -14.45 2.10
C TYR A 16 2.83 -13.85 1.60
N LEU A 17 2.77 -12.90 0.67
CA LEU A 17 3.96 -12.24 0.16
C LEU A 17 4.67 -11.46 1.28
N LYS A 18 3.92 -10.73 2.12
CA LYS A 18 4.44 -9.93 3.23
C LYS A 18 5.00 -10.76 4.42
N GLN A 19 5.14 -12.07 4.29
CA GLN A 19 5.90 -12.91 5.22
C GLN A 19 7.41 -12.92 4.92
N PHE A 20 7.84 -12.45 3.74
CA PHE A 20 9.29 -12.36 3.44
C PHE A 20 10.13 -11.58 4.48
N PRO A 21 9.62 -10.56 5.21
CA PRO A 21 10.37 -9.90 6.27
C PRO A 21 10.86 -10.84 7.38
N TYR A 22 10.19 -11.98 7.62
CA TYR A 22 10.69 -12.96 8.59
C TYR A 22 12.01 -13.61 8.13
N ALA A 23 12.24 -13.70 6.81
CA ALA A 23 13.52 -14.14 6.27
C ALA A 23 14.66 -13.16 6.61
N TRP A 24 14.37 -11.86 6.82
CA TRP A 24 15.37 -10.89 7.29
C TRP A 24 15.96 -11.29 8.65
N ILE A 25 15.11 -11.77 9.56
CA ILE A 25 15.54 -12.19 10.90
C ILE A 25 16.54 -13.33 10.78
N ALA A 26 16.20 -14.36 10.00
CA ALA A 26 17.06 -15.50 9.75
C ALA A 26 18.35 -15.09 9.01
N TYR A 27 18.26 -14.21 8.02
CA TYR A 27 19.40 -13.69 7.27
C TYR A 27 20.44 -13.04 8.20
N ILE A 28 20.02 -12.13 9.07
CA ILE A 28 20.92 -11.43 9.98
C ILE A 28 21.46 -12.35 11.09
N ALA A 29 20.60 -13.21 11.66
CA ALA A 29 20.99 -14.14 12.73
C ALA A 29 22.03 -15.16 12.25
N LEU A 30 21.89 -15.64 11.00
CA LEU A 30 22.74 -16.67 10.41
C LEU A 30 23.84 -16.09 9.51
N TRP A 31 24.01 -14.77 9.47
CA TRP A 31 25.02 -14.11 8.63
C TRP A 31 26.43 -14.66 8.90
N THR A 32 26.77 -14.88 10.18
CA THR A 32 28.08 -15.38 10.62
C THR A 32 28.23 -16.90 10.48
N TRP A 33 27.15 -17.61 10.18
CA TRP A 33 27.12 -19.04 9.84
C TRP A 33 27.33 -19.22 8.32
N PRO A 34 27.59 -20.43 7.81
CA PRO A 34 28.02 -20.64 6.42
C PRO A 34 27.22 -19.81 5.40
N PRO A 35 27.89 -19.01 4.55
CA PRO A 35 27.28 -17.94 3.75
C PRO A 35 26.24 -18.43 2.74
N ASN A 36 26.28 -19.72 2.39
CA ASN A 36 25.32 -20.35 1.51
C ASN A 36 23.90 -20.34 2.10
N LEU A 37 23.78 -20.49 3.42
CA LEU A 37 22.48 -20.62 4.08
C LEU A 37 21.81 -19.25 4.29
N SER A 38 22.57 -18.22 4.65
CA SER A 38 22.05 -16.84 4.73
C SER A 38 21.64 -16.32 3.34
N SER A 39 22.36 -16.68 2.29
CA SER A 39 22.04 -16.28 0.90
C SER A 39 20.65 -16.74 0.43
N ILE A 40 20.16 -17.91 0.90
CA ILE A 40 18.80 -18.39 0.60
C ILE A 40 17.75 -17.42 1.15
N PHE A 41 17.92 -16.95 2.39
CA PHE A 41 16.99 -15.99 3.00
C PHE A 41 17.03 -14.63 2.31
N LEU A 42 18.21 -14.19 1.86
CA LEU A 42 18.32 -12.98 1.05
C LEU A 42 17.57 -13.12 -0.28
N LEU A 43 17.71 -14.27 -0.96
CA LEU A 43 16.97 -14.56 -2.19
C LEU A 43 15.46 -14.52 -1.94
N VAL A 44 14.97 -15.14 -0.86
CA VAL A 44 13.56 -15.08 -0.47
C VAL A 44 13.07 -13.64 -0.31
N MET A 45 13.87 -12.76 0.30
CA MET A 45 13.50 -11.35 0.41
C MET A 45 13.43 -10.65 -0.95
N ILE A 46 14.42 -10.86 -1.81
CA ILE A 46 14.47 -10.25 -3.15
C ILE A 46 13.25 -10.69 -3.96
N VAL A 47 12.92 -11.98 -3.92
CA VAL A 47 11.75 -12.54 -4.59
C VAL A 47 10.46 -11.94 -4.01
N GLY A 48 10.33 -11.90 -2.68
CA GLY A 48 9.15 -11.33 -2.01
C GLY A 48 8.91 -9.86 -2.38
N MET A 49 9.95 -9.03 -2.35
CA MET A 49 9.88 -7.62 -2.76
C MET A 49 9.52 -7.48 -4.25
N SER A 50 10.15 -8.28 -5.11
CA SER A 50 9.88 -8.26 -6.55
C SER A 50 8.44 -8.68 -6.87
N MET A 51 7.90 -9.68 -6.17
CA MET A 51 6.52 -10.12 -6.32
C MET A 51 5.52 -9.04 -5.90
N LEU A 52 5.79 -8.30 -4.82
CA LEU A 52 4.95 -7.17 -4.41
C LEU A 52 4.96 -6.06 -5.47
N GLN A 53 6.12 -5.75 -6.03
CA GLN A 53 6.25 -4.75 -7.08
C GLN A 53 5.54 -5.19 -8.36
N TRP A 54 5.70 -6.46 -8.76
CA TRP A 54 5.03 -7.02 -9.92
C TRP A 54 3.51 -6.99 -9.74
N ARG A 55 3.00 -7.39 -8.58
CA ARG A 55 1.56 -7.32 -8.26
C ARG A 55 1.00 -5.90 -8.47
N HIS A 56 1.72 -4.87 -8.05
CA HIS A 56 1.31 -3.48 -8.28
C HIS A 56 1.23 -3.15 -9.78
N TYR A 57 2.25 -3.51 -10.55
CA TYR A 57 2.25 -3.29 -12.00
C TYR A 57 1.20 -4.12 -12.74
N ALA A 58 0.98 -5.36 -12.32
CA ALA A 58 -0.06 -6.24 -12.85
C ALA A 58 -1.45 -5.64 -12.63
N TRP A 59 -1.70 -5.03 -11.46
CA TRP A 59 -2.96 -4.35 -11.20
C TRP A 59 -3.16 -3.14 -12.12
N ILE A 60 -2.14 -2.28 -12.27
CA ILE A 60 -2.21 -1.13 -13.20
C ILE A 60 -2.46 -1.60 -14.63
N SER A 61 -1.75 -2.65 -15.07
CA SER A 61 -1.91 -3.21 -16.40
C SER A 61 -3.32 -3.74 -16.60
N PHE A 62 -3.86 -4.49 -15.63
CA PHE A 62 -5.23 -4.97 -15.65
C PHE A 62 -6.23 -3.82 -15.75
N MET A 63 -6.08 -2.78 -14.92
CA MET A 63 -6.95 -1.59 -14.93
C MET A 63 -6.95 -0.90 -16.28
N ARG A 64 -5.77 -0.75 -16.90
CA ARG A 64 -5.64 -0.12 -18.21
C ARG A 64 -6.29 -0.96 -19.31
N THR A 65 -6.07 -2.28 -19.31
CA THR A 65 -6.64 -3.16 -20.34
C THR A 65 -8.16 -3.28 -20.20
N ALA A 66 -8.68 -3.36 -18.98
CA ALA A 66 -10.11 -3.58 -18.74
C ALA A 66 -10.94 -2.30 -18.92
N TYR A 67 -10.43 -1.14 -18.51
CA TYR A 67 -11.24 0.09 -18.37
C TYR A 67 -10.70 1.29 -19.17
N ALA A 68 -9.61 1.12 -19.91
CA ALA A 68 -9.10 2.12 -20.86
C ALA A 68 -8.53 1.44 -22.14
N PRO A 69 -9.32 0.62 -22.85
CA PRO A 69 -8.87 0.01 -24.09
C PRO A 69 -8.52 1.07 -25.14
N ASN A 70 -7.59 0.75 -26.05
CA ASN A 70 -7.18 1.59 -27.18
C ASN A 70 -6.58 2.97 -26.83
N GLY A 71 -6.01 3.12 -25.62
CA GLY A 71 -5.41 4.39 -25.20
C GLY A 71 -6.43 5.43 -24.73
N GLY A 72 -7.62 4.99 -24.31
CA GLY A 72 -8.61 5.85 -23.66
C GLY A 72 -8.07 6.52 -22.37
N LYS A 73 -8.89 7.43 -21.81
CA LYS A 73 -8.52 8.21 -20.61
C LYS A 73 -8.03 7.30 -19.49
N PHE A 74 -6.80 7.54 -19.03
CA PHE A 74 -6.18 6.79 -17.94
C PHE A 74 -5.28 7.72 -17.14
N TYR A 75 -5.88 8.43 -16.18
CA TYR A 75 -5.14 9.25 -15.24
C TYR A 75 -4.80 8.41 -14.00
N MET A 76 -3.57 8.56 -13.51
CA MET A 76 -3.09 7.79 -12.37
C MET A 76 -2.42 8.75 -11.39
N ASP A 77 -2.93 8.76 -10.17
CA ASP A 77 -2.40 9.56 -9.10
C ASP A 77 -1.69 8.63 -8.11
N ARG A 78 -0.35 8.61 -8.21
CA ARG A 78 0.53 7.79 -7.35
C ARG A 78 0.95 8.57 -6.11
N PRO A 79 1.06 7.91 -4.94
CA PRO A 79 1.56 8.56 -3.75
C PRO A 79 3.05 8.93 -3.95
N PRO A 80 3.49 10.12 -3.54
CA PRO A 80 4.92 10.39 -3.43
C PRO A 80 5.50 9.54 -2.30
N ILE A 81 6.74 9.07 -2.47
CA ILE A 81 7.47 8.42 -1.37
C ILE A 81 7.84 9.53 -0.39
N ARG A 82 7.15 9.57 0.75
CA ARG A 82 7.46 10.51 1.83
C ARG A 82 8.01 9.73 3.01
N VAL A 83 9.21 10.09 3.43
CA VAL A 83 9.84 9.50 4.61
C VAL A 83 9.37 10.25 5.85
N ASP A 84 8.75 9.55 6.79
CA ASP A 84 8.47 10.07 8.12
C ASP A 84 9.75 10.00 8.98
N VAL A 85 10.51 11.09 8.94
CA VAL A 85 11.78 11.24 9.65
C VAL A 85 11.61 11.06 11.16
N LYS A 86 10.47 11.48 11.72
CA LYS A 86 10.18 11.34 13.15
C LYS A 86 10.03 9.87 13.52
N ASN A 87 9.21 9.12 12.79
CA ASN A 87 9.04 7.69 13.04
C ASN A 87 10.35 6.92 12.80
N LEU A 88 11.13 7.31 11.78
CA LEU A 88 12.43 6.72 11.52
C LEU A 88 13.43 6.99 12.65
N ALA A 89 13.51 8.22 13.15
CA ALA A 89 14.38 8.59 14.27
C ALA A 89 14.00 7.84 15.56
N VAL A 90 12.70 7.75 15.85
CA VAL A 90 12.20 6.96 16.99
C VAL A 90 12.55 5.49 16.83
N LEU A 91 12.40 4.91 15.63
CA LEU A 91 12.79 3.52 15.37
C LEU A 91 14.27 3.30 15.65
N ILE A 92 15.16 4.14 15.12
CA ILE A 92 16.61 4.01 15.29
C ILE A 92 16.98 4.10 16.78
N LEU A 93 16.42 5.08 17.50
CA LEU A 93 16.71 5.28 18.92
C LEU A 93 16.21 4.09 19.77
N VAL A 94 14.96 3.67 19.58
CA VAL A 94 14.39 2.54 20.32
C VAL A 94 15.13 1.23 19.98
N ALA A 95 15.47 1.00 18.71
CA ALA A 95 16.25 -0.16 18.29
C ALA A 95 17.65 -0.15 18.89
N GLY A 96 18.31 1.01 18.95
CA GLY A 96 19.62 1.18 19.58
C GLY A 96 19.58 0.81 21.07
N VAL A 97 18.65 1.42 21.81
CA VAL A 97 18.44 1.13 23.23
C VAL A 97 18.11 -0.36 23.45
N ALA A 98 17.14 -0.90 22.70
CA ALA A 98 16.76 -2.31 22.82
C ALA A 98 17.93 -3.26 22.53
N SER A 99 18.71 -2.99 21.47
CA SER A 99 19.86 -3.82 21.11
C SER A 99 20.95 -3.86 22.18
N TYR A 100 21.15 -2.75 22.91
CA TYR A 100 22.10 -2.67 24.01
C TYR A 100 21.67 -3.54 25.20
N PHE A 101 20.40 -3.49 25.60
CA PHE A 101 19.89 -4.27 26.74
C PHE A 101 19.72 -5.76 26.43
N VAL A 102 19.29 -6.09 25.21
CA VAL A 102 18.96 -7.48 24.79
C VAL A 102 20.21 -8.33 24.53
N ASN A 103 21.37 -7.71 24.32
CA ASN A 103 22.67 -8.38 24.13
C ASN A 103 23.01 -9.41 25.23
N SER A 104 22.49 -9.20 26.45
CA SER A 104 22.76 -10.11 27.58
C SER A 104 21.91 -11.39 27.58
N GLN A 105 20.80 -11.43 26.86
CA GLN A 105 19.82 -12.52 26.91
C GLN A 105 19.82 -13.41 25.66
N ILE A 106 20.19 -12.84 24.52
CA ILE A 106 20.19 -13.53 23.23
C ILE A 106 21.65 -13.62 22.79
N ARG A 107 22.11 -14.82 22.38
CA ARG A 107 23.49 -15.07 21.90
C ARG A 107 23.82 -14.42 20.55
N LEU A 108 23.26 -13.24 20.27
CA LEU A 108 23.46 -12.45 19.06
C LEU A 108 24.22 -11.17 19.42
N ALA A 109 25.05 -10.69 18.49
CA ALA A 109 25.76 -9.43 18.69
C ALA A 109 24.78 -8.24 18.72
N PRO A 110 25.10 -7.13 19.43
CA PRO A 110 24.21 -5.97 19.53
C PRO A 110 23.80 -5.41 18.16
N TRP A 111 24.74 -5.36 17.22
CA TRP A 111 24.46 -4.87 15.86
C TRP A 111 23.51 -5.79 15.09
N GLN A 112 23.53 -7.11 15.33
CA GLN A 112 22.59 -8.04 14.71
C GLN A 112 21.18 -7.78 15.22
N VAL A 113 21.02 -7.63 16.55
CA VAL A 113 19.73 -7.30 17.16
C VAL A 113 19.20 -5.96 16.63
N PHE A 114 20.05 -4.94 16.55
CA PHE A 114 19.72 -3.65 15.97
C PHE A 114 19.21 -3.78 14.53
N LEU A 115 19.96 -4.45 13.65
CA LEU A 115 19.59 -4.64 12.24
C LEU A 115 18.31 -5.45 12.10
N ILE A 116 18.09 -6.47 12.93
CA ILE A 116 16.83 -7.23 12.96
C ILE A 116 15.66 -6.30 13.25
N ILE A 117 15.73 -5.51 14.32
CA ILE A 117 14.63 -4.61 14.72
C ILE A 117 14.35 -3.58 13.62
N VAL A 118 15.40 -2.91 13.12
CA VAL A 118 15.26 -1.85 12.12
C VAL A 118 14.75 -2.42 10.80
N GLY A 119 15.44 -3.41 10.24
CA GLY A 119 15.08 -3.95 8.93
C GLY A 119 13.74 -4.68 8.94
N PHE A 120 13.41 -5.43 9.99
CA PHE A 120 12.08 -6.03 10.14
C PHE A 120 11.01 -4.94 10.24
N SER A 121 11.22 -3.89 11.04
CA SER A 121 10.24 -2.81 11.18
C SER A 121 10.00 -2.06 9.87
N LEU A 122 11.08 -1.72 9.15
CA LEU A 122 11.00 -1.00 7.87
C LEU A 122 10.29 -1.82 6.79
N THR A 123 10.53 -3.13 6.73
CA THR A 123 9.92 -4.02 5.72
C THR A 123 8.50 -4.45 6.11
N TYR A 124 8.25 -4.71 7.38
CA TYR A 124 6.94 -5.18 7.88
C TYR A 124 5.94 -4.04 8.06
N ARG A 125 6.38 -2.91 8.63
CA ARG A 125 5.56 -1.72 8.92
C ARG A 125 5.91 -0.54 8.02
N ASP A 126 6.34 -0.81 6.79
CA ASP A 126 6.61 0.16 5.71
C ASP A 126 5.64 1.35 5.70
N TYR A 127 4.33 1.12 5.82
CA TYR A 127 3.32 2.18 5.77
C TYR A 127 3.47 3.25 6.87
N LYS A 128 4.06 2.92 8.03
CA LYS A 128 4.31 3.87 9.12
C LYS A 128 5.48 4.81 8.82
N PHE A 129 6.39 4.39 7.96
CA PHE A 129 7.61 5.13 7.63
C PHE A 129 7.51 5.82 6.27
N PHE A 130 6.79 5.22 5.33
CA PHE A 130 6.71 5.67 3.93
C PHE A 130 5.30 6.14 3.52
N GLY A 131 4.31 6.06 4.43
CA GLY A 131 2.90 6.39 4.16
C GLY A 131 2.11 5.22 3.57
N SER A 132 0.78 5.37 3.48
CA SER A 132 -0.07 4.33 2.88
C SER A 132 0.04 4.39 1.36
N PRO A 133 0.38 3.28 0.67
CA PRO A 133 0.51 3.27 -0.79
C PRO A 133 -0.88 3.19 -1.43
N THR A 134 -1.66 4.27 -1.32
CA THR A 134 -2.96 4.36 -1.99
C THR A 134 -2.76 4.96 -3.37
N THR A 135 -3.07 4.19 -4.40
CA THR A 135 -3.04 4.64 -5.79
C THR A 135 -4.47 4.79 -6.29
N TYR A 136 -4.79 5.95 -6.86
CA TYR A 136 -6.05 6.16 -7.54
C TYR A 136 -5.82 6.16 -9.05
N VAL A 137 -6.76 5.56 -9.77
CA VAL A 137 -6.79 5.53 -11.24
C VAL A 137 -8.14 6.06 -11.67
N ILE A 138 -8.17 7.04 -12.56
CA ILE A 138 -9.40 7.51 -13.20
C ILE A 138 -9.39 7.04 -14.64
N THR A 139 -10.46 6.35 -15.02
CA THR A 139 -10.69 5.90 -16.39
C THR A 139 -11.91 6.60 -16.99
N ALA A 140 -12.29 6.27 -18.23
CA ALA A 140 -13.53 6.76 -18.82
C ALA A 140 -14.78 6.22 -18.11
N GLU A 141 -14.69 5.02 -17.52
CA GLU A 141 -15.83 4.32 -16.92
C GLU A 141 -15.97 4.56 -15.42
N GLY A 142 -14.88 4.89 -14.72
CA GLY A 142 -14.91 4.98 -13.27
C GLY A 142 -13.57 5.30 -12.59
N ILE A 143 -13.55 5.05 -11.28
CA ILE A 143 -12.41 5.30 -10.40
C ILE A 143 -11.95 3.96 -9.80
N GLY A 144 -10.69 3.61 -10.07
CA GLY A 144 -9.97 2.52 -9.44
C GLY A 144 -9.22 2.99 -8.20
N ILE A 145 -9.33 2.22 -7.12
CA ILE A 145 -8.63 2.46 -5.86
C ILE A 145 -7.85 1.21 -5.52
N HIS A 146 -6.53 1.33 -5.44
CA HIS A 146 -5.65 0.30 -4.89
C HIS A 146 -5.08 0.81 -3.58
N PHE A 147 -5.49 0.16 -2.49
CA PHE A 147 -5.12 0.51 -1.12
C PHE A 147 -4.45 -0.67 -0.47
N ALA A 148 -3.16 -0.54 -0.17
CA ALA A 148 -2.38 -1.67 0.32
C ALA A 148 -1.51 -1.35 1.55
N PRO A 149 -2.11 -1.03 2.72
CA PRO A 149 -1.37 -0.82 3.95
C PRO A 149 -0.94 -2.14 4.58
N GLY A 150 0.36 -2.29 4.87
CA GLY A 150 0.88 -3.47 5.53
C GLY A 150 0.50 -4.77 4.80
N HIS A 151 -0.36 -5.58 5.42
CA HIS A 151 -0.81 -6.90 4.93
C HIS A 151 -2.12 -6.88 4.14
N LEU A 152 -2.89 -5.80 4.25
CA LEU A 152 -4.18 -5.69 3.59
C LEU A 152 -3.95 -5.22 2.15
N ASP A 153 -4.72 -5.76 1.22
CA ASP A 153 -4.76 -5.33 -0.17
C ASP A 153 -6.22 -5.23 -0.60
N TYR A 154 -6.70 -4.00 -0.70
CA TYR A 154 -8.01 -3.68 -1.23
C TYR A 154 -7.85 -3.11 -2.65
N ARG A 155 -8.59 -3.72 -3.57
CA ARG A 155 -8.68 -3.30 -4.97
C ARG A 155 -10.14 -3.07 -5.27
N LEU A 156 -10.50 -1.81 -5.39
CA LEU A 156 -11.86 -1.39 -5.69
C LEU A 156 -11.87 -0.76 -7.07
N PHE A 157 -12.96 -0.98 -7.80
CA PHE A 157 -13.27 -0.22 -8.99
C PHE A 157 -14.72 0.22 -8.91
N LEU A 158 -14.93 1.52 -9.03
CA LEU A 158 -16.21 2.18 -8.85
C LEU A 158 -16.61 2.80 -10.18
N LYS A 159 -17.72 2.34 -10.77
CA LYS A 159 -18.20 2.94 -12.02
C LYS A 159 -18.83 4.30 -11.75
N PHE A 160 -18.73 5.25 -12.67
CA PHE A 160 -19.43 6.53 -12.55
C PHE A 160 -20.95 6.36 -12.49
N SER A 161 -21.50 5.30 -13.08
CA SER A 161 -22.92 4.96 -12.94
C SER A 161 -23.33 4.64 -11.50
N GLU A 162 -22.38 4.21 -10.65
CA GLU A 162 -22.61 3.84 -9.25
C GLU A 162 -22.39 5.00 -8.29
N ILE A 163 -21.73 6.08 -8.74
CA ILE A 163 -21.42 7.27 -7.94
C ILE A 163 -22.51 8.32 -8.19
N ALA A 164 -23.17 8.78 -7.12
CA ALA A 164 -24.18 9.82 -7.19
C ALA A 164 -23.54 11.20 -7.33
N ARG A 165 -22.57 11.48 -6.47
CA ARG A 165 -21.87 12.76 -6.39
C ARG A 165 -20.52 12.59 -5.70
N ILE A 166 -19.63 13.53 -5.95
CA ILE A 166 -18.32 13.64 -5.31
C ILE A 166 -18.29 14.99 -4.62
N GLU A 167 -18.09 14.99 -3.30
CA GLU A 167 -18.09 16.23 -2.51
C GLU A 167 -16.72 16.46 -1.91
N ARG A 168 -16.21 17.69 -1.99
CA ARG A 168 -15.02 18.08 -1.23
C ARG A 168 -15.41 18.34 0.21
N CYS A 169 -14.82 17.59 1.14
CA CYS A 169 -15.05 17.79 2.56
C CYS A 169 -13.82 17.40 3.38
N GLY A 170 -13.76 17.90 4.61
CA GLY A 170 -12.81 17.39 5.60
C GLY A 170 -13.26 16.05 6.17
N PHE A 171 -12.31 15.24 6.63
CA PHE A 171 -12.62 13.93 7.19
C PHE A 171 -13.36 14.04 8.53
N GLN A 172 -14.40 13.24 8.71
CA GLN A 172 -15.16 13.16 9.95
C GLN A 172 -15.21 11.71 10.44
N LYS A 173 -14.43 11.42 11.49
CA LYS A 173 -14.20 10.06 12.00
C LYS A 173 -15.49 9.33 12.41
N ASP A 174 -16.50 10.06 12.88
CA ASP A 174 -17.73 9.50 13.46
C ASP A 174 -18.89 9.37 12.47
N ARG A 175 -18.65 9.61 11.16
CA ARG A 175 -19.68 9.48 10.12
C ARG A 175 -19.73 8.12 9.42
N GLY A 176 -18.98 7.14 9.91
CA GLY A 176 -18.97 5.79 9.34
C GLY A 176 -18.39 5.71 7.93
N TRP A 177 -17.51 6.65 7.56
CA TRP A 177 -16.89 6.67 6.24
C TRP A 177 -15.77 5.65 6.13
N ASP A 178 -15.77 4.87 5.05
CA ASP A 178 -14.62 4.05 4.70
C ASP A 178 -13.52 4.93 4.13
N CYS A 179 -12.46 5.08 4.90
CA CYS A 179 -11.35 5.98 4.58
C CYS A 179 -10.24 5.25 3.84
N PHE A 180 -10.10 5.56 2.55
CA PHE A 180 -9.00 5.10 1.69
C PHE A 180 -8.03 6.23 1.43
N ALA A 181 -7.46 6.79 2.49
CA ALA A 181 -6.56 7.92 2.42
C ALA A 181 -5.08 7.50 2.27
N ARG A 182 -4.30 8.40 1.66
CA ARG A 182 -2.86 8.28 1.50
C ARG A 182 -2.08 8.58 2.77
N PHE A 183 -2.59 9.54 3.54
CA PHE A 183 -1.94 10.04 4.75
C PHE A 183 -2.88 9.90 5.95
N PRO A 184 -2.32 9.71 7.15
CA PRO A 184 -3.10 9.73 8.39
C PRO A 184 -3.58 11.15 8.77
N ASP A 185 -3.01 12.20 8.16
CA ASP A 185 -3.45 13.59 8.34
C ASP A 185 -4.59 13.89 7.37
N LEU A 186 -5.82 13.78 7.86
CA LEU A 186 -7.06 13.69 7.08
C LEU A 186 -7.80 15.03 6.99
N GLN A 187 -7.13 16.13 6.66
CA GLN A 187 -7.77 17.44 6.76
C GLN A 187 -8.74 17.74 5.61
N ASP A 188 -8.38 17.44 4.36
CA ASP A 188 -9.22 17.68 3.17
C ASP A 188 -9.18 16.47 2.22
N GLY A 189 -10.33 16.12 1.64
CA GLY A 189 -10.44 15.05 0.66
C GLY A 189 -11.74 15.09 -0.14
N LEU A 190 -12.03 13.98 -0.81
CA LEU A 190 -13.23 13.80 -1.61
C LEU A 190 -14.06 12.65 -1.04
N LEU A 191 -15.33 12.92 -0.77
CA LEU A 191 -16.33 11.94 -0.38
C LEU A 191 -17.09 11.47 -1.61
N LEU A 192 -16.97 10.19 -1.92
CA LEU A 192 -17.73 9.51 -2.97
C LEU A 192 -19.00 8.93 -2.36
N LEU A 193 -20.14 9.43 -2.84
CA LEU A 193 -21.45 9.01 -2.38
C LEU A 193 -22.07 8.04 -3.39
N PRO A 194 -22.50 6.83 -2.99
CA PRO A 194 -23.17 5.87 -3.87
C PRO A 194 -24.51 6.38 -4.38
N LYS A 195 -24.91 6.02 -5.61
CA LYS A 195 -26.33 6.04 -6.03
C LYS A 195 -27.16 4.96 -5.34
N ASN A 196 -26.53 3.81 -5.05
CA ASN A 196 -27.17 2.71 -4.35
C ASN A 196 -26.17 2.14 -3.32
N PRO A 197 -26.48 2.19 -2.01
CA PRO A 197 -25.59 1.64 -0.97
C PRO A 197 -25.37 0.12 -1.10
N LYS A 198 -26.22 -0.59 -1.87
CA LYS A 198 -26.03 -2.01 -2.19
C LYS A 198 -24.99 -2.26 -3.29
N GLY A 199 -24.57 -1.22 -4.03
CA GLY A 199 -23.75 -1.33 -5.24
C GLY A 199 -22.24 -1.23 -5.00
N LEU A 200 -21.78 -0.40 -4.05
CA LEU A 200 -20.36 -0.05 -3.88
C LEU A 200 -19.51 -1.12 -3.16
N THR A 201 -19.95 -2.38 -3.21
CA THR A 201 -19.82 -3.46 -2.21
C THR A 201 -20.88 -3.33 -1.12
N ARG A 202 -21.56 -4.43 -0.77
CA ARG A 202 -22.67 -4.50 0.22
C ARG A 202 -22.32 -3.98 1.64
N ARG A 203 -21.11 -3.46 1.84
CA ARG A 203 -20.51 -3.06 3.12
C ARG A 203 -19.95 -1.63 3.13
N ILE A 204 -19.76 -0.98 1.97
CA ILE A 204 -19.19 0.37 1.88
C ILE A 204 -20.32 1.36 1.58
N GLU A 205 -20.68 2.17 2.58
CA GLU A 205 -21.77 3.15 2.48
C GLU A 205 -21.30 4.49 1.92
N MET A 206 -20.13 4.96 2.33
CA MET A 206 -19.54 6.22 1.84
C MET A 206 -18.03 6.07 1.83
N LEU A 207 -17.38 6.54 0.76
CA LEU A 207 -15.96 6.32 0.57
C LEU A 207 -15.21 7.64 0.53
N PHE A 208 -14.26 7.82 1.44
CA PHE A 208 -13.43 9.02 1.52
C PHE A 208 -12.04 8.76 0.92
N ILE A 209 -11.65 9.53 -0.09
CA ILE A 209 -10.33 9.50 -0.71
C ILE A 209 -9.60 10.83 -0.50
N VAL A 210 -8.27 10.78 -0.54
CA VAL A 210 -7.42 11.97 -0.41
C VAL A 210 -6.42 11.97 -1.57
N PRO A 211 -6.81 12.46 -2.77
CA PRO A 211 -5.89 12.67 -3.88
C PRO A 211 -4.74 13.60 -3.49
N ARG A 212 -3.62 13.53 -4.21
CA ARG A 212 -2.48 14.44 -3.95
C ARG A 212 -2.84 15.88 -4.33
N ASP A 213 -3.52 16.01 -5.44
CA ASP A 213 -3.94 17.28 -6.01
C ASP A 213 -5.43 17.13 -6.32
N ILE A 214 -6.25 17.67 -5.42
CA ILE A 214 -7.71 17.55 -5.51
C ILE A 214 -8.21 18.21 -6.79
N GLU A 215 -7.70 19.39 -7.13
CA GLU A 215 -8.14 20.13 -8.31
C GLU A 215 -7.81 19.37 -9.59
N LYS A 216 -6.56 18.92 -9.72
CA LYS A 216 -6.15 18.10 -10.86
C LYS A 216 -6.91 16.77 -10.92
N PHE A 217 -7.26 16.18 -9.77
CA PHE A 217 -8.09 14.99 -9.75
C PHE A 217 -9.50 15.27 -10.28
N LEU A 218 -10.13 16.38 -9.86
CA LEU A 218 -11.45 16.80 -10.31
C LEU A 218 -11.49 17.17 -11.80
N GLU A 219 -10.43 17.76 -12.34
CA GLU A 219 -10.29 18.01 -13.80
C GLU A 219 -10.33 16.72 -14.63
N GLN A 220 -9.91 15.60 -14.03
CA GLN A 220 -9.88 14.30 -14.69
C GLN A 220 -11.20 13.55 -14.55
N LEU A 221 -12.19 14.08 -13.83
CA LEU A 221 -13.53 13.50 -13.78
C LEU A 221 -14.35 13.86 -15.03
N PRO A 222 -15.33 13.03 -15.42
CA PRO A 222 -16.30 13.39 -16.44
C PRO A 222 -17.20 14.55 -15.98
N TYR A 223 -17.83 15.23 -16.94
CA TYR A 223 -18.75 16.34 -16.67
C TYR A 223 -19.92 15.88 -15.76
N GLY A 224 -20.28 16.71 -14.77
CA GLY A 224 -21.35 16.42 -13.80
C GLY A 224 -20.91 15.85 -12.45
N PHE A 225 -19.60 15.64 -12.24
CA PHE A 225 -19.02 15.14 -10.98
C PHE A 225 -18.14 16.20 -10.25
N ARG A 226 -18.44 17.49 -10.46
CA ARG A 226 -17.77 18.62 -9.79
C ARG A 226 -18.59 19.13 -8.63
#